data_AF-A0A497I5D5-F1
#
_entry.id   AF-A0A497I5D5-F1
#
_cell.length_a   1.000
_cell.length_b   1.000
_cell.length_c   1.000
_cell.angle_alpha   90.00
_cell.angle_beta   90.00
_cell.angle_gamma   90.00
#
_symmetry.space_group_name_H-M   'P 1'
#
loop_
_entity.id
_entity.type
_entity.pdbx_description
1 polymer ?
#
loop_
_entity_poly.entity_id
_entity_poly.type
_entity_poly.pdbx_seq_one_letter_code
_entity_poly.pdbx_strand_id
1 'polypeptide(L)'
;MSESLEDAFSLRSWRWKSKEKIAEAIFDSPGAFTTALEAHEPAFILTSGRLSPYYIDLRVLPSFPENFRKILTQLIWVSDTLVGEENFDKIASTESAGIPWGSRVAAYFEKPFIYVRKKAKAYGRGKKIEGVLRANEKVLLIDDLTTTLGTARNAVEAIREKDSEVIAYIPIFDRKQYSTEEKAKLGVPILSLISIGEFVDLLREKNKITLKEYEQIKDYHYNEARYALQVLSENRSEFLRKFGTELPRIIEGYKRLGEEERFREDPKRAKELSDLLEELEKLQKHS
;
A
#
# COMPACT_ATOMS: atom_id res chain seq x y z
N MET A 1 -20.13 32.48 7.97
CA MET A 1 -19.02 32.44 6.99
C MET A 1 -17.62 32.55 7.62
N SER A 2 -17.49 32.57 8.95
CA SER A 2 -16.19 32.58 9.66
C SER A 2 -15.77 31.21 10.22
N GLU A 3 -16.66 30.21 10.25
CA GLU A 3 -16.36 28.84 10.72
C GLU A 3 -15.47 28.03 9.74
N SER A 4 -15.21 28.50 8.52
CA SER A 4 -14.63 27.65 7.45
C SER A 4 -13.09 27.60 7.38
N LEU A 5 -12.37 28.50 8.06
CA LEU A 5 -10.90 28.56 8.00
C LEU A 5 -10.23 28.05 9.27
N GLU A 6 -10.78 28.35 10.45
CA GLU A 6 -10.27 27.82 11.72
C GLU A 6 -10.48 26.30 11.82
N ASP A 7 -11.64 25.80 11.39
CA ASP A 7 -11.90 24.35 11.34
C ASP A 7 -11.02 23.64 10.31
N ALA A 8 -10.85 24.23 9.12
CA ALA A 8 -9.96 23.68 8.10
C ALA A 8 -8.50 23.70 8.54
N PHE A 9 -8.05 24.74 9.24
CA PHE A 9 -6.70 24.83 9.80
C PHE A 9 -6.50 23.86 10.97
N SER A 10 -7.48 23.77 11.87
CA SER A 10 -7.49 22.84 13.01
C SER A 10 -7.44 21.39 12.51
N LEU A 11 -8.28 21.04 11.54
CA LEU A 11 -8.28 19.70 10.92
C LEU A 11 -6.98 19.42 10.17
N ARG A 12 -6.40 20.40 9.45
CA ARG A 12 -5.09 20.23 8.79
C ARG A 12 -3.97 20.03 9.79
N SER A 13 -3.90 20.87 10.83
CA SER A 13 -2.88 20.80 11.88
C SER A 13 -2.99 19.49 12.66
N TRP A 14 -4.21 19.09 13.04
CA TRP A 14 -4.47 17.81 13.68
C TRP A 14 -4.06 16.65 12.77
N ARG A 15 -4.49 16.67 11.50
CA ARG A 15 -4.19 15.60 10.54
C ARG A 15 -2.69 15.46 10.33
N TRP A 16 -1.96 16.57 10.28
CA TRP A 16 -0.50 16.56 10.21
C TRP A 16 0.13 15.91 11.45
N LYS A 17 -0.24 16.35 12.66
CA LYS A 17 0.25 15.76 13.92
C LYS A 17 -0.10 14.27 14.04
N SER A 18 -1.25 13.86 13.52
CA SER A 18 -1.66 12.46 13.46
C SER A 18 -0.79 11.65 12.51
N LYS A 19 -0.46 12.20 11.32
CA LYS A 19 0.47 11.54 10.38
C LYS A 19 1.87 11.40 10.96
N GLU A 20 2.38 12.40 11.67
CA GLU A 20 3.65 12.29 12.41
C GLU A 20 3.64 11.10 13.38
N LYS A 21 2.61 10.98 14.22
CA LYS A 21 2.49 9.87 15.17
C LYS A 21 2.38 8.51 14.50
N ILE A 22 1.71 8.44 13.35
CA ILE A 22 1.60 7.21 12.56
C ILE A 22 2.96 6.86 11.95
N ALA A 23 3.66 7.84 11.38
CA ALA A 23 4.99 7.62 10.80
C ALA A 23 5.98 7.13 11.86
N GLU A 24 6.02 7.77 13.04
CA GLU A 24 6.84 7.34 14.17
C GLU A 24 6.43 5.94 14.66
N ALA A 25 5.14 5.66 14.82
CA ALA A 25 4.68 4.34 15.26
C ALA A 25 5.06 3.22 14.28
N ILE A 26 5.02 3.47 12.97
CA ILE A 26 5.50 2.52 11.95
C ILE A 26 7.03 2.39 12.04
N PHE A 27 7.77 3.50 12.01
CA PHE A 27 9.23 3.47 11.97
C PHE A 27 9.86 2.88 13.24
N ASP A 28 9.33 3.24 14.42
CA ASP A 28 9.84 2.77 15.71
C ASP A 28 9.38 1.33 16.03
N SER A 29 8.69 0.65 15.12
CA SER A 29 8.34 -0.77 15.23
C SER A 29 9.30 -1.62 14.38
N PRO A 30 10.27 -2.31 14.99
CA PRO A 30 11.25 -3.12 14.27
C PRO A 30 10.63 -4.05 13.22
N GLY A 31 11.17 -4.00 12.00
CA GLY A 31 10.72 -4.80 10.87
C GLY A 31 9.50 -4.25 10.11
N ALA A 32 8.89 -3.15 10.58
CA ALA A 32 7.75 -2.56 9.89
C ALA A 32 8.17 -1.73 8.67
N PHE A 33 9.33 -1.07 8.72
CA PHE A 33 9.92 -0.36 7.60
C PHE A 33 11.44 -0.54 7.63
N THR A 34 12.05 -0.80 6.48
CA THR A 34 13.50 -0.98 6.33
C THR A 34 13.92 -0.50 4.95
N THR A 35 15.00 0.27 4.85
CA THR A 35 15.57 0.64 3.55
C THR A 35 16.57 -0.42 3.09
N ALA A 36 16.78 -0.53 1.78
CA ALA A 36 17.78 -1.45 1.23
C ALA A 36 19.20 -1.05 1.70
N LEU A 37 19.46 0.26 1.83
CA LEU A 37 20.72 0.78 2.35
C LEU A 37 20.97 0.38 3.81
N GLU A 38 19.96 0.52 4.68
CA GLU A 38 20.01 0.09 6.08
C GLU A 38 20.23 -1.43 6.19
N ALA A 39 19.54 -2.20 5.34
CA ALA A 39 19.66 -3.66 5.32
C ALA A 39 20.96 -4.18 4.67
N HIS A 40 21.79 -3.30 4.11
CA HIS A 40 22.94 -3.67 3.28
C HIS A 40 22.57 -4.62 2.12
N GLU A 41 21.41 -4.39 1.53
CA GLU A 41 20.90 -5.11 0.36
C GLU A 41 20.91 -4.18 -0.87
N PRO A 42 21.15 -4.70 -2.09
CA PRO A 42 21.09 -3.87 -3.30
C PRO A 42 19.67 -3.35 -3.58
N ALA A 43 18.65 -4.18 -3.29
CA ALA A 43 17.23 -3.85 -3.34
C ALA A 43 16.40 -4.98 -2.70
N PHE A 44 15.10 -4.75 -2.51
CA PHE A 44 14.13 -5.81 -2.20
C PHE A 44 13.37 -6.24 -3.45
N ILE A 45 13.09 -7.54 -3.61
CA ILE A 45 12.16 -8.04 -4.63
C ILE A 45 10.74 -8.08 -4.05
N LEU A 46 9.83 -7.33 -4.66
CA LEU A 46 8.42 -7.30 -4.26
C LEU A 46 7.67 -8.54 -4.76
N THR A 47 6.46 -8.77 -4.23
CA THR A 47 5.55 -9.80 -4.74
C THR A 47 5.26 -9.64 -6.23
N SER A 48 5.24 -8.40 -6.73
CA SER A 48 5.10 -8.06 -8.16
C SER A 48 6.29 -8.48 -9.03
N GLY A 49 7.43 -8.84 -8.44
CA GLY A 49 8.70 -9.10 -9.13
C GLY A 49 9.57 -7.84 -9.29
N ARG A 50 9.04 -6.64 -9.03
CA ARG A 50 9.78 -5.39 -9.18
C ARG A 50 10.74 -5.16 -8.00
N LEU A 51 11.80 -4.40 -8.25
CA LEU A 51 12.77 -4.02 -7.22
C LEU A 51 12.29 -2.81 -6.42
N SER A 52 12.65 -2.72 -5.14
CA SER A 52 12.28 -1.60 -4.28
C SER A 52 13.41 -1.19 -3.34
N PRO A 53 13.64 0.13 -3.11
CA PRO A 53 14.63 0.62 -2.16
C PRO A 53 14.18 0.52 -0.70
N TYR A 54 12.95 0.08 -0.46
CA TYR A 54 12.42 -0.11 0.88
C TYR A 54 11.48 -1.31 0.94
N TYR A 55 11.34 -1.86 2.14
CA TYR A 55 10.36 -2.87 2.48
C TYR A 55 9.45 -2.31 3.57
N ILE A 56 8.16 -2.64 3.50
CA ILE A 56 7.17 -2.26 4.51
C ILE A 56 6.29 -3.45 4.84
N ASP A 57 6.12 -3.73 6.14
CA ASP A 57 5.35 -4.86 6.65
C ASP A 57 4.60 -4.50 7.93
N LEU A 58 3.35 -4.07 7.79
CA LEU A 58 2.54 -3.66 8.93
C LEU A 58 1.98 -4.83 9.75
N ARG A 59 2.21 -6.08 9.32
CA ARG A 59 1.81 -7.27 10.07
C ARG A 59 2.61 -7.45 11.35
N VAL A 60 3.76 -6.80 11.48
CA VAL A 60 4.55 -6.82 12.72
C VAL A 60 3.95 -5.94 13.81
N LEU A 61 3.14 -4.94 13.45
CA LEU A 61 2.64 -3.94 14.40
C LEU A 61 1.81 -4.49 15.55
N PRO A 62 0.94 -5.50 15.39
CA PRO A 62 0.29 -6.16 16.51
C PRO A 62 1.24 -6.66 17.62
N SER A 63 2.52 -6.91 17.29
CA SER A 63 3.57 -7.28 18.26
C SER A 63 4.10 -6.09 19.09
N PHE A 64 3.70 -4.87 18.75
CA PHE A 64 4.06 -3.62 19.42
C PHE A 64 2.78 -2.90 19.88
N PRO A 65 2.15 -3.32 21.00
CA PRO A 65 0.79 -2.90 21.36
C PRO A 65 0.58 -1.39 21.47
N GLU A 66 1.59 -0.65 21.91
CA GLU A 66 1.52 0.81 21.99
C GLU A 66 1.40 1.45 20.60
N ASN A 67 2.26 1.04 19.66
CA ASN A 67 2.29 1.56 18.30
C ASN A 67 1.06 1.10 17.49
N PHE A 68 0.66 -0.16 17.67
CA PHE A 68 -0.60 -0.68 17.12
C PHE A 68 -1.80 0.16 17.58
N ARG A 69 -1.89 0.45 18.88
CA ARG A 69 -2.97 1.28 19.45
C ARG A 69 -2.94 2.70 18.91
N LYS A 70 -1.77 3.34 18.78
CA LYS A 70 -1.64 4.70 18.21
C LYS A 70 -2.28 4.76 16.82
N ILE A 71 -1.97 3.81 15.95
CA ILE A 71 -2.50 3.76 14.59
C ILE A 71 -3.98 3.40 14.58
N LEU A 72 -4.40 2.42 15.39
CA LEU A 72 -5.80 2.03 15.51
C LEU A 72 -6.70 3.19 15.95
N THR A 73 -6.24 4.02 16.90
CA THR A 73 -6.98 5.24 17.31
C THR A 73 -7.17 6.20 16.13
N GLN A 74 -6.17 6.36 15.27
CA GLN A 74 -6.29 7.20 14.08
C GLN A 74 -7.21 6.59 13.03
N LEU A 75 -7.18 5.27 12.88
CA LEU A 75 -8.06 4.54 11.97
C LEU A 75 -9.53 4.68 12.37
N ILE A 76 -9.82 4.55 13.67
CA ILE A 76 -11.15 4.78 14.25
C ILE A 76 -11.58 6.24 13.99
N TRP A 77 -10.72 7.20 14.32
CA TRP A 77 -11.04 8.62 14.12
C TRP A 77 -11.34 8.95 12.65
N VAL A 78 -10.54 8.44 11.70
CA VAL A 78 -10.79 8.68 10.27
C VAL A 78 -12.09 8.03 9.82
N SER A 79 -12.39 6.83 10.33
CA SER A 79 -13.65 6.13 10.02
C SER A 79 -14.85 6.94 10.51
N ASP A 80 -14.81 7.51 11.71
CA ASP A 80 -15.89 8.32 12.24
C ASP A 80 -15.94 9.71 11.58
N THR A 81 -14.85 10.47 11.60
CA THR A 81 -14.85 11.87 11.18
C THR A 81 -14.96 12.07 9.67
N LEU A 82 -14.40 11.17 8.85
CA LEU A 82 -14.42 11.34 7.39
C LEU A 82 -15.52 10.51 6.70
N VAL A 83 -16.05 9.49 7.35
CA VAL A 83 -17.10 8.63 6.78
C VAL A 83 -18.41 8.76 7.56
N GLY A 84 -18.38 8.90 8.88
CA GLY A 84 -19.55 8.92 9.77
C GLY A 84 -19.94 7.51 10.19
N GLU A 85 -19.95 7.24 11.50
CA GLU A 85 -20.33 5.93 12.06
C GLU A 85 -21.72 5.47 11.57
N GLU A 86 -22.65 6.40 11.36
CA GLU A 86 -24.00 6.14 10.89
C GLU A 86 -24.08 5.73 9.41
N ASN A 87 -23.01 5.94 8.63
CA ASN A 87 -23.03 5.75 7.18
C ASN A 87 -22.62 4.34 6.73
N PHE A 88 -22.14 3.48 7.63
CA PHE A 88 -21.84 2.07 7.35
C PHE A 88 -22.52 1.11 8.33
N ASP A 89 -22.96 -0.03 7.80
CA ASP A 89 -23.57 -1.10 8.57
C ASP A 89 -22.54 -2.13 9.03
N LYS A 90 -21.44 -2.29 8.29
CA LYS A 90 -20.38 -3.26 8.56
C LYS A 90 -18.99 -2.75 8.24
N ILE A 91 -18.01 -3.43 8.82
CA ILE A 91 -16.61 -3.29 8.44
C ILE A 91 -16.14 -4.58 7.78
N ALA A 92 -15.40 -4.43 6.70
CA ALA A 92 -14.73 -5.51 5.99
C ALA A 92 -13.22 -5.30 6.00
N SER A 93 -12.46 -6.40 5.92
CA SER A 93 -11.04 -6.35 5.60
C SER A 93 -10.63 -7.35 4.54
N THR A 94 -9.49 -7.10 3.89
CA THR A 94 -8.89 -8.09 3.00
C THR A 94 -8.07 -9.10 3.83
N GLU A 95 -8.09 -10.36 3.40
CA GLU A 95 -7.26 -11.41 3.98
C GLU A 95 -5.77 -11.11 3.69
N SER A 96 -4.83 -11.24 4.63
CA SER A 96 -4.99 -11.50 6.07
C SER A 96 -4.57 -10.28 6.91
N ALA A 97 -3.77 -9.39 6.34
CA ALA A 97 -3.07 -8.33 7.07
C ALA A 97 -4.00 -7.20 7.50
N GLY A 98 -5.09 -6.95 6.76
CA GLY A 98 -6.14 -6.02 7.17
C GLY A 98 -7.00 -6.52 8.34
N ILE A 99 -7.11 -7.84 8.56
CA ILE A 99 -8.04 -8.43 9.53
C ILE A 99 -7.85 -7.91 10.96
N PRO A 100 -6.62 -7.88 11.55
CA PRO A 100 -6.42 -7.36 12.90
C PRO A 100 -6.87 -5.91 13.08
N TRP A 101 -6.82 -5.12 12.01
CA TRP A 101 -7.23 -3.72 12.03
C TRP A 101 -8.75 -3.60 11.93
N GLY A 102 -9.35 -4.14 10.88
CA GLY A 102 -10.79 -4.04 10.66
C GLY A 102 -11.60 -4.69 11.78
N SER A 103 -11.16 -5.82 12.33
CA SER A 103 -11.87 -6.47 13.44
C SER A 103 -11.88 -5.61 14.71
N ARG A 104 -10.81 -4.85 14.96
CA ARG A 104 -10.70 -3.95 16.12
C ARG A 104 -11.52 -2.69 15.94
N VAL A 105 -11.55 -2.14 14.72
CA VAL A 105 -12.42 -1.01 14.39
C VAL A 105 -13.90 -1.44 14.49
N ALA A 106 -14.23 -2.64 14.02
CA ALA A 106 -15.58 -3.20 14.14
C ALA A 106 -16.02 -3.38 15.60
N ALA A 107 -15.13 -3.90 16.44
CA ALA A 107 -15.39 -4.02 17.86
C ALA A 107 -15.58 -2.67 18.55
N TYR A 108 -14.83 -1.62 18.14
CA TYR A 108 -14.98 -0.28 18.70
C TYR A 108 -16.35 0.34 18.40
N PHE A 109 -16.82 0.23 17.15
CA PHE A 109 -18.13 0.76 16.73
C PHE A 109 -19.29 -0.21 17.01
N GLU A 110 -19.03 -1.34 17.69
CA GLU A 110 -20.03 -2.40 17.93
C GLU A 110 -20.75 -2.88 16.66
N LYS A 111 -20.06 -2.87 15.50
CA LYS A 111 -20.62 -3.25 14.20
C LYS A 111 -20.14 -4.64 13.74
N PRO A 112 -20.95 -5.38 12.96
CA PRO A 112 -20.53 -6.67 12.43
C PRO A 112 -19.28 -6.57 11.54
N PHE A 113 -18.42 -7.59 11.64
CA PHE A 113 -17.19 -7.71 10.87
C PHE A 113 -17.26 -8.86 9.85
N ILE A 114 -16.76 -8.62 8.64
CA ILE A 114 -16.55 -9.64 7.61
C ILE A 114 -15.10 -9.53 7.08
N TYR A 115 -14.62 -10.55 6.38
CA TYR A 115 -13.39 -10.40 5.61
C TYR A 115 -13.47 -11.09 4.24
N VAL A 116 -12.69 -10.59 3.30
CA VAL A 116 -12.65 -11.08 1.91
C VAL A 116 -11.35 -11.84 1.68
N ARG A 117 -11.47 -13.10 1.28
CA ARG A 117 -10.34 -13.97 0.95
C ARG A 117 -9.65 -13.55 -0.34
N LYS A 118 -8.33 -13.78 -0.42
CA LYS A 118 -7.56 -13.52 -1.65
C LYS A 118 -7.97 -14.43 -2.81
N LYS A 119 -8.37 -15.66 -2.48
CA LYS A 119 -8.86 -16.67 -3.44
C LYS A 119 -10.17 -17.27 -2.93
N ALA A 120 -11.08 -17.56 -3.86
CA ALA A 120 -12.30 -18.30 -3.57
C ALA A 120 -11.97 -19.67 -2.94
N LYS A 121 -12.87 -20.21 -2.11
CA LYS A 121 -12.72 -21.57 -1.58
C LYS A 121 -12.69 -22.59 -2.72
N ALA A 122 -11.75 -23.54 -2.63
CA ALA A 122 -11.67 -24.66 -3.57
C ALA A 122 -12.85 -25.65 -3.43
N TYR A 123 -13.49 -25.70 -2.25
CA TYR A 123 -14.60 -26.61 -1.94
C TYR A 123 -15.72 -25.86 -1.20
N GLY A 124 -16.99 -26.24 -1.43
CA GLY A 124 -18.19 -25.57 -0.91
C GLY A 124 -18.79 -24.54 -1.89
N ARG A 125 -19.58 -23.56 -1.41
CA ARG A 125 -20.27 -22.55 -2.26
C ARG A 125 -19.34 -21.51 -2.93
N GLY A 126 -18.02 -21.74 -3.01
CA GLY A 126 -17.07 -20.85 -3.69
C GLY A 126 -17.01 -19.41 -3.17
N LYS A 127 -17.51 -19.13 -1.96
CA LYS A 127 -17.63 -17.76 -1.43
C LYS A 127 -16.25 -17.15 -1.16
N LYS A 128 -16.06 -15.89 -1.59
CA LYS A 128 -14.90 -15.05 -1.23
C LYS A 128 -15.05 -14.35 0.11
N ILE A 129 -16.29 -14.13 0.59
CA ILE A 129 -16.58 -13.43 1.85
C ILE A 129 -16.78 -14.44 2.98
N GLU A 130 -16.12 -14.18 4.10
CA GLU A 130 -16.27 -14.86 5.39
C GLU A 130 -17.00 -13.95 6.37
N GLY A 131 -17.96 -14.53 7.10
CA GLY A 131 -18.96 -13.78 7.88
C GLY A 131 -20.31 -13.71 7.17
N VAL A 132 -21.20 -12.81 7.65
CA VAL A 132 -22.56 -12.66 7.14
C VAL A 132 -22.72 -11.28 6.51
N LEU A 133 -22.94 -11.26 5.20
CA LEU A 133 -23.28 -10.08 4.41
C LEU A 133 -24.64 -10.29 3.74
N ARG A 134 -25.53 -9.32 3.90
CA ARG A 134 -26.87 -9.25 3.32
C ARG A 134 -26.91 -8.12 2.27
N ALA A 135 -27.86 -8.24 1.34
CA ALA A 135 -28.09 -7.22 0.33
C ALA A 135 -28.44 -5.86 0.97
N ASN A 136 -28.08 -4.79 0.26
CA ASN A 136 -28.28 -3.39 0.61
C ASN A 136 -27.55 -2.91 1.88
N GLU A 137 -26.54 -3.65 2.36
CA GLU A 137 -25.68 -3.19 3.45
C GLU A 137 -24.53 -2.32 2.92
N LYS A 138 -24.21 -1.26 3.65
CA LYS A 138 -23.07 -0.36 3.42
C LYS A 138 -21.86 -0.84 4.20
N VAL A 139 -20.73 -0.97 3.51
CA VAL A 139 -19.52 -1.60 4.04
C VAL A 139 -18.35 -0.61 4.00
N LEU A 140 -17.69 -0.45 5.15
CA LEU A 140 -16.41 0.24 5.24
C LEU A 140 -15.28 -0.78 5.07
N LEU A 141 -14.48 -0.64 4.01
CA LEU A 141 -13.37 -1.55 3.74
C LEU A 141 -12.07 -1.02 4.37
N ILE A 142 -11.45 -1.80 5.24
CA ILE A 142 -10.22 -1.45 5.97
C ILE A 142 -9.10 -2.42 5.62
N ASP A 143 -7.90 -1.91 5.41
CA ASP A 143 -6.72 -2.74 5.13
C ASP A 143 -5.45 -2.16 5.75
N ASP A 144 -4.39 -2.96 5.82
CA ASP A 144 -3.11 -2.48 6.34
C ASP A 144 -2.39 -1.59 5.32
N LEU A 145 -2.26 -2.04 4.07
CA LEU A 145 -1.58 -1.25 3.05
C LEU A 145 -2.14 -1.49 1.65
N THR A 146 -1.91 -0.52 0.76
CA THR A 146 -2.25 -0.65 -0.66
C THR A 146 -1.11 -0.27 -1.60
N THR A 147 -1.13 -0.87 -2.79
CA THR A 147 -0.17 -0.67 -3.89
C THR A 147 -0.90 -0.31 -5.18
N THR A 148 -1.34 -1.30 -5.96
CA THR A 148 -2.02 -1.15 -7.26
C THR A 148 -3.55 -1.21 -7.13
N LEU A 149 -4.09 -1.23 -5.90
CA LEU A 149 -5.52 -1.41 -5.59
C LEU A 149 -6.14 -2.75 -6.02
N GLY A 150 -5.36 -3.69 -6.59
CA GLY A 150 -5.90 -4.98 -7.06
C GLY A 150 -6.63 -5.79 -5.98
N THR A 151 -6.07 -5.88 -4.78
CA THR A 151 -6.71 -6.58 -3.64
C THR A 151 -7.99 -5.86 -3.20
N ALA A 152 -7.95 -4.53 -3.09
CA ALA A 152 -9.11 -3.72 -2.71
C ALA A 152 -10.24 -3.84 -3.74
N ARG A 153 -9.92 -3.80 -5.04
CA ARG A 153 -10.89 -4.00 -6.12
C ARG A 153 -11.56 -5.35 -6.03
N ASN A 154 -10.79 -6.43 -5.84
CA ASN A 154 -11.35 -7.77 -5.69
C ASN A 154 -12.32 -7.87 -4.49
N ALA A 155 -12.02 -7.17 -3.40
CA ALA A 155 -12.91 -7.09 -2.23
C ALA A 155 -14.17 -6.29 -2.52
N VAL A 156 -14.04 -5.13 -3.16
CA VAL A 156 -15.17 -4.28 -3.58
C VAL A 156 -16.10 -5.04 -4.52
N GLU A 157 -15.57 -5.74 -5.52
CA GLU A 157 -16.35 -6.56 -6.45
C GLU A 157 -17.08 -7.70 -5.73
N ALA A 158 -16.39 -8.42 -4.83
CA ALA A 158 -17.02 -9.50 -4.06
C ALA A 158 -18.18 -9.01 -3.17
N ILE A 159 -18.07 -7.81 -2.60
CA ILE A 159 -19.13 -7.18 -1.80
C ILE A 159 -20.29 -6.74 -2.71
N ARG A 160 -20.00 -6.13 -3.87
CA ARG A 160 -21.01 -5.73 -4.86
C ARG A 160 -21.78 -6.93 -5.45
N GLU A 161 -21.13 -8.08 -5.61
CA GLU A 161 -21.77 -9.36 -5.99
C GLU A 161 -22.82 -9.86 -4.96
N LYS A 162 -22.94 -9.20 -3.80
CA LYS A 162 -23.98 -9.45 -2.79
C LYS A 162 -25.01 -8.34 -2.70
N ASP A 163 -25.08 -7.48 -3.72
CA ASP A 163 -25.96 -6.30 -3.76
C ASP A 163 -25.70 -5.34 -2.59
N SER A 164 -24.45 -5.28 -2.13
CA SER A 164 -23.98 -4.42 -1.05
C SER A 164 -23.01 -3.36 -1.61
N GLU A 165 -22.84 -2.27 -0.88
CA GLU A 165 -22.01 -1.13 -1.31
C GLU A 165 -20.75 -1.03 -0.44
N VAL A 166 -19.59 -0.76 -1.06
CA VAL A 166 -18.41 -0.29 -0.32
C VAL A 166 -18.37 1.24 -0.37
N ILE A 167 -18.60 1.88 0.77
CA ILE A 167 -18.74 3.34 0.85
C ILE A 167 -17.40 4.08 0.86
N ALA A 168 -16.36 3.42 1.38
CA ALA A 168 -15.00 3.93 1.43
C ALA A 168 -14.00 2.80 1.64
N TYR A 169 -12.77 3.03 1.19
CA TYR A 169 -11.61 2.19 1.42
C TYR A 169 -10.57 2.95 2.25
N ILE A 170 -10.20 2.39 3.40
CA ILE A 170 -9.25 2.98 4.35
C ILE A 170 -8.05 2.02 4.53
N PRO A 171 -7.01 2.12 3.68
CA PRO A 171 -5.73 1.51 3.98
C PRO A 171 -4.96 2.33 5.02
N ILE A 172 -4.22 1.72 5.92
CA ILE A 172 -3.34 2.47 6.83
C ILE A 172 -2.23 3.16 6.02
N PHE A 173 -1.57 2.42 5.13
CA PHE A 173 -0.47 2.92 4.34
C PHE A 173 -0.72 2.82 2.82
N ASP A 174 -0.51 3.92 2.10
CA ASP A 174 -0.70 3.96 0.65
C ASP A 174 0.63 4.20 -0.07
N ARG A 175 1.08 3.20 -0.83
CA ARG A 175 2.31 3.29 -1.64
C ARG A 175 2.15 4.12 -2.91
N LYS A 176 0.94 4.57 -3.26
CA LYS A 176 0.64 5.42 -4.44
C LYS A 176 1.15 4.82 -5.76
N GLN A 177 1.03 3.50 -5.92
CA GLN A 177 1.51 2.77 -7.10
C GLN A 177 0.38 2.34 -8.03
N TYR A 178 -0.76 3.02 -8.00
CA TYR A 178 -1.89 2.76 -8.88
C TYR A 178 -2.05 3.86 -9.94
N SER A 179 -2.56 3.50 -11.10
CA SER A 179 -2.87 4.45 -12.17
C SER A 179 -4.20 5.20 -11.91
N THR A 180 -4.44 6.28 -12.65
CA THR A 180 -5.75 6.97 -12.64
C THR A 180 -6.88 6.03 -13.05
N GLU A 181 -6.61 5.11 -13.98
CA GLU A 181 -7.58 4.11 -14.44
C GLU A 181 -7.90 3.09 -13.34
N GLU A 182 -6.89 2.59 -12.61
CA GLU A 182 -7.11 1.68 -11.48
C GLU A 182 -7.90 2.35 -10.36
N LYS A 183 -7.59 3.61 -10.06
CA LYS A 183 -8.35 4.41 -9.10
C LYS A 183 -9.81 4.58 -9.54
N ALA A 184 -10.05 4.87 -10.82
CA ALA A 184 -11.40 5.00 -11.36
C ALA A 184 -12.17 3.66 -11.34
N LYS A 185 -11.51 2.55 -11.67
CA LYS A 185 -12.09 1.20 -11.62
C LYS A 185 -12.50 0.77 -10.21
N LEU A 186 -11.73 1.15 -9.19
CA LEU A 186 -12.11 0.90 -7.81
C LEU A 186 -13.46 1.57 -7.50
N GLY A 187 -13.62 2.83 -7.92
CA GLY A 187 -14.89 3.56 -7.84
C GLY A 187 -15.38 3.78 -6.41
N VAL A 188 -14.47 3.84 -5.43
CA VAL A 188 -14.76 4.17 -4.03
C VAL A 188 -13.73 5.19 -3.52
N PRO A 189 -14.08 6.07 -2.57
CA PRO A 189 -13.13 6.95 -1.92
C PRO A 189 -11.97 6.18 -1.24
N ILE A 190 -10.73 6.62 -1.45
CA ILE A 190 -9.54 6.07 -0.79
C ILE A 190 -9.07 7.07 0.27
N LEU A 191 -9.18 6.69 1.54
CA LEU A 191 -8.90 7.55 2.69
C LEU A 191 -7.69 7.05 3.48
N SER A 192 -6.53 6.93 2.83
CA SER A 192 -5.32 6.42 3.48
C SER A 192 -4.89 7.26 4.70
N LEU A 193 -4.45 6.62 5.78
CA LEU A 193 -3.94 7.36 6.94
C LEU A 193 -2.65 8.10 6.61
N ILE A 194 -1.71 7.43 5.93
CA ILE A 194 -0.47 8.02 5.45
C ILE A 194 -0.07 7.45 4.08
N SER A 195 0.51 8.29 3.23
CA SER A 195 1.12 7.84 1.98
C SER A 195 2.64 7.71 2.11
N ILE A 196 3.27 6.91 1.25
CA ILE A 196 4.73 6.77 1.22
C ILE A 196 5.45 8.11 1.10
N GLY A 197 4.92 9.03 0.28
CA GLY A 197 5.50 10.37 0.10
C GLY A 197 5.55 11.13 1.42
N GLU A 198 4.41 11.21 2.11
CA GLU A 198 4.31 11.88 3.41
C GLU A 198 5.13 11.18 4.49
N PHE A 199 5.18 9.85 4.46
CA PHE A 199 5.97 9.06 5.40
C PHE A 199 7.46 9.39 5.30
N VAL A 200 8.04 9.37 4.09
CA VAL A 200 9.48 9.66 3.94
C VAL A 200 9.81 11.13 4.16
N ASP A 201 8.89 12.06 3.85
CA ASP A 201 9.05 13.48 4.15
C ASP A 201 9.19 13.67 5.67
N LEU A 202 8.27 13.09 6.44
CA LEU A 202 8.28 13.14 7.91
C LEU A 202 9.52 12.47 8.52
N LEU A 203 9.95 11.31 8.00
CA LEU A 203 11.16 10.66 8.46
C LEU A 203 12.41 11.49 8.16
N ARG A 204 12.47 12.14 6.99
CA ARG A 204 13.59 12.99 6.62
C ARG A 204 13.65 14.24 7.48
N GLU A 205 12.53 14.91 7.72
CA GLU A 205 12.41 16.07 8.62
C GLU A 205 12.88 15.75 10.04
N LYS A 206 12.57 14.54 10.53
CA LYS A 206 13.01 14.04 11.85
C LYS A 206 14.40 13.40 11.86
N ASN A 207 15.14 13.46 10.74
CA ASN A 207 16.46 12.83 10.57
C ASN A 207 16.49 11.33 10.90
N LYS A 208 15.38 10.62 10.70
CA LYS A 208 15.25 9.16 10.89
C LYS A 208 15.80 8.38 9.69
N ILE A 209 15.85 9.00 8.51
CA ILE A 209 16.51 8.48 7.30
C ILE A 209 17.51 9.50 6.75
N THR A 210 18.54 8.99 6.10
CA THR A 210 19.56 9.78 5.39
C THR A 210 18.98 10.47 4.15
N LEU A 211 19.67 11.50 3.66
CA LEU A 211 19.31 12.15 2.39
C LEU A 211 19.34 11.15 1.23
N LYS A 212 20.33 10.24 1.21
CA LYS A 212 20.47 9.23 0.16
C LYS A 212 19.29 8.28 0.12
N GLU A 213 18.85 7.76 1.28
CA GLU A 213 17.66 6.90 1.37
C GLU A 213 16.39 7.62 0.90
N TYR A 214 16.22 8.87 1.33
CA TYR A 214 15.09 9.71 0.92
C TYR A 214 15.05 9.92 -0.60
N GLU A 215 16.18 10.30 -1.21
CA GLU A 215 16.29 10.53 -2.65
C GLU A 215 16.06 9.24 -3.45
N GLN A 216 16.59 8.10 -2.99
CA GLN A 216 16.37 6.80 -3.62
C GLN A 216 14.88 6.42 -3.61
N ILE A 217 14.17 6.63 -2.49
CA ILE A 217 12.75 6.31 -2.41
C ILE A 217 11.93 7.24 -3.29
N LYS A 218 12.24 8.55 -3.32
CA LYS A 218 11.55 9.51 -4.19
C LYS A 218 11.78 9.22 -5.67
N ASP A 219 13.02 8.93 -6.08
CA ASP A 219 13.33 8.57 -7.47
C ASP A 219 12.66 7.25 -7.87
N TYR A 220 12.64 6.24 -6.99
CA TYR A 220 11.89 4.99 -7.23
C TYR A 220 10.40 5.23 -7.51
N HIS A 221 9.74 6.08 -6.70
CA HIS A 221 8.33 6.42 -6.95
C HIS A 221 8.12 7.30 -8.19
N TYR A 222 9.14 8.05 -8.58
CA TYR A 222 9.15 8.77 -9.84
C TYR A 222 9.36 7.85 -11.04
N ASN A 223 10.29 6.89 -10.99
CA ASN A 223 10.50 5.88 -12.03
C ASN A 223 11.13 4.58 -11.47
N GLU A 224 10.31 3.52 -11.34
CA GLU A 224 10.74 2.21 -10.84
C GLU A 224 11.77 1.53 -11.76
N ALA A 225 11.72 1.79 -13.07
CA ALA A 225 12.64 1.19 -14.04
C ALA A 225 14.04 1.84 -13.96
N ARG A 226 14.09 3.16 -13.80
CA ARG A 226 15.36 3.88 -13.57
C ARG A 226 16.05 3.35 -12.31
N TYR A 227 15.31 3.23 -11.21
CA TYR A 227 15.87 2.68 -9.97
C TYR A 227 16.46 1.29 -10.18
N ALA A 228 15.77 0.39 -10.89
CA ALA A 228 16.31 -0.94 -11.17
C ALA A 228 17.55 -0.93 -12.08
N LEU A 229 17.60 -0.05 -13.09
CA LEU A 229 18.80 0.18 -13.89
C LEU A 229 19.98 0.62 -13.02
N GLN A 230 19.74 1.55 -12.08
CA GLN A 230 20.76 2.01 -11.15
C GLN A 230 21.29 0.85 -10.31
N VAL A 231 20.40 0.09 -9.66
CA VAL A 231 20.76 -1.08 -8.84
C VAL A 231 21.57 -2.10 -9.65
N LEU A 232 21.18 -2.36 -10.90
CA LEU A 232 21.91 -3.27 -11.79
C LEU A 232 23.30 -2.73 -12.17
N SER A 233 23.41 -1.42 -12.43
CA SER A 233 24.63 -0.77 -12.88
C SER A 233 25.67 -0.54 -11.78
N GLU A 234 25.24 -0.30 -10.54
CA GLU A 234 26.13 -0.01 -9.41
C GLU A 234 27.00 -1.22 -9.05
N ASN A 235 26.45 -2.44 -9.05
CA ASN A 235 27.22 -3.66 -8.79
C ASN A 235 26.58 -4.89 -9.47
N ARG A 236 26.87 -5.07 -10.76
CA ARG A 236 26.30 -6.15 -11.59
C ARG A 236 26.56 -7.55 -11.02
N SER A 237 27.76 -7.79 -10.48
CA SER A 237 28.14 -9.09 -9.90
C SER A 237 27.32 -9.41 -8.66
N GLU A 238 27.11 -8.42 -7.79
CA GLU A 238 26.26 -8.58 -6.61
C GLU A 238 24.78 -8.74 -6.97
N PHE A 239 24.30 -7.98 -7.96
CA PHE A 239 22.96 -8.13 -8.51
C PHE A 239 22.71 -9.57 -8.95
N LEU A 240 23.59 -10.13 -9.78
CA LEU A 240 23.44 -11.50 -10.29
C LEU A 240 23.53 -12.54 -9.17
N ARG A 241 24.44 -12.34 -8.21
CA ARG A 241 24.55 -13.20 -7.03
C ARG A 241 23.26 -13.24 -6.21
N LYS A 242 22.60 -12.09 -6.03
CA LYS A 242 21.40 -11.95 -5.19
C LYS A 242 20.10 -12.30 -5.94
N PHE A 243 20.00 -11.93 -7.20
CA PHE A 243 18.73 -11.91 -7.96
C PHE A 243 18.75 -12.79 -9.22
N GLY A 244 19.87 -13.42 -9.56
CA GLY A 244 20.01 -14.21 -10.80
C GLY A 244 18.92 -15.27 -10.97
N THR A 245 18.58 -16.00 -9.90
CA THR A 245 17.52 -17.01 -9.92
C THR A 245 16.10 -16.42 -10.04
N GLU A 246 15.93 -15.14 -9.71
CA GLU A 246 14.66 -14.42 -9.77
C GLU A 246 14.51 -13.60 -11.07
N LEU A 247 15.52 -13.57 -11.96
CA LEU A 247 15.48 -12.83 -13.23
C LEU A 247 14.18 -13.05 -14.03
N PRO A 248 13.65 -14.28 -14.22
CA PRO A 248 12.40 -14.47 -14.96
C PRO A 248 11.23 -13.71 -14.33
N ARG A 249 11.16 -13.71 -12.99
CA ARG A 249 10.11 -13.03 -12.23
C ARG A 249 10.28 -11.51 -12.26
N ILE A 250 11.52 -11.02 -12.22
CA ILE A 250 11.85 -9.60 -12.33
C ILE A 250 11.45 -9.07 -13.71
N ILE A 251 11.86 -9.75 -14.77
CA ILE A 251 11.52 -9.39 -16.17
C ILE A 251 10.00 -9.31 -16.32
N GLU A 252 9.28 -10.33 -15.86
CA GLU A 252 7.83 -10.37 -15.92
C GLU A 252 7.16 -9.24 -15.09
N GLY A 253 7.74 -8.88 -13.95
CA GLY A 253 7.30 -7.74 -13.15
C GLY A 253 7.42 -6.39 -13.88
N TYR A 254 8.52 -6.18 -14.62
CA TYR A 254 8.72 -4.97 -15.41
C TYR A 254 7.95 -4.97 -16.73
N LYS A 255 7.66 -6.12 -17.33
CA LYS A 255 6.73 -6.23 -18.47
C LYS A 255 5.33 -5.74 -18.08
N ARG A 256 4.81 -6.20 -16.93
CA ARG A 256 3.54 -5.69 -16.38
C ARG A 256 3.57 -4.20 -16.08
N LEU A 257 4.68 -3.66 -15.57
CA LEU A 257 4.82 -2.21 -15.38
C LEU A 257 4.64 -1.46 -16.71
N GLY A 258 5.16 -1.99 -17.82
CA GLY A 258 4.96 -1.40 -19.14
C GLY A 258 3.48 -1.35 -19.56
N GLU A 259 2.71 -2.38 -19.24
CA GLU A 259 1.25 -2.39 -19.47
C GLU A 259 0.52 -1.38 -18.59
N GLU A 260 0.93 -1.26 -17.32
CA GLU A 260 0.38 -0.30 -16.34
C GLU A 260 0.69 1.16 -16.72
N GLU A 261 1.86 1.41 -17.31
CA GLU A 261 2.34 2.74 -17.68
C GLU A 261 2.05 3.13 -19.13
N ARG A 262 1.46 2.27 -19.96
CA ARG A 262 1.26 2.52 -21.40
C ARG A 262 0.49 3.81 -21.75
N PHE A 263 -0.29 4.32 -20.80
CA PHE A 263 -1.06 5.56 -20.96
C PHE A 263 -0.39 6.78 -20.31
N ARG A 264 0.77 6.62 -19.69
CA ARG A 264 1.58 7.75 -19.20
C ARG A 264 2.32 8.35 -20.39
N GLU A 265 2.03 9.60 -20.70
CA GLU A 265 2.74 10.37 -21.72
C GLU A 265 4.11 10.84 -21.20
N ASP A 266 4.99 9.89 -20.88
CA ASP A 266 6.37 10.15 -20.44
C ASP A 266 7.37 9.30 -21.26
N PRO A 267 7.88 9.85 -22.38
CA PRO A 267 8.81 9.15 -23.25
C PRO A 267 10.12 8.73 -22.55
N LYS A 268 10.53 9.48 -21.51
CA LYS A 268 11.76 9.17 -20.77
C LYS A 268 11.57 7.89 -19.96
N ARG A 269 10.45 7.76 -19.26
CA ARG A 269 10.12 6.54 -18.51
C ARG A 269 10.01 5.32 -19.42
N ALA A 270 9.31 5.48 -20.55
CA ALA A 270 9.14 4.40 -21.53
C ALA A 270 10.51 3.90 -22.05
N LYS A 271 11.43 4.82 -22.34
CA LYS A 271 12.80 4.47 -22.74
C LYS A 271 13.55 3.76 -21.62
N GLU A 272 13.55 4.29 -20.40
CA GLU A 272 14.25 3.70 -19.25
C GLU A 272 13.71 2.29 -18.93
N LEU A 273 12.42 2.04 -19.13
CA LEU A 273 11.83 0.70 -19.02
C LEU A 273 12.29 -0.25 -20.14
N SER A 274 12.33 0.24 -21.39
CA SER A 274 12.82 -0.54 -22.52
C SER A 274 14.28 -0.94 -22.33
N ASP A 275 15.13 0.00 -21.94
CA ASP A 275 16.56 -0.20 -21.69
C ASP A 275 16.76 -1.24 -20.57
N LEU A 276 15.96 -1.17 -19.49
CA LEU A 276 15.98 -2.15 -18.40
C LEU A 276 15.63 -3.56 -18.88
N LEU A 277 14.52 -3.70 -19.63
CA LEU A 277 14.06 -5.00 -20.11
C LEU A 277 15.08 -5.64 -21.04
N GLU A 278 15.68 -4.86 -21.94
CA GLU A 278 16.74 -5.35 -22.83
C GLU A 278 17.94 -5.88 -22.02
N GLU A 279 18.37 -5.16 -20.99
CA GLU A 279 19.52 -5.55 -20.17
C GLU A 279 19.24 -6.80 -19.31
N LEU A 280 18.05 -6.90 -18.74
CA LEU A 280 17.62 -8.07 -17.97
C LEU A 280 17.49 -9.31 -18.87
N GLU A 281 16.91 -9.18 -20.07
CA GLU A 281 16.78 -10.28 -21.02
C GLU A 281 18.15 -10.75 -21.56
N LYS A 282 19.11 -9.83 -21.76
CA LYS A 282 20.50 -10.19 -22.05
C LYS A 282 21.10 -11.02 -20.93
N LEU A 283 20.93 -10.61 -19.67
CA LEU A 283 21.45 -11.34 -18.52
C LEU A 283 20.86 -12.74 -18.40
N GLN A 284 19.56 -12.89 -18.60
CA GLN A 284 18.87 -14.19 -18.53
C GLN A 284 19.40 -15.19 -19.59
N LYS A 285 19.82 -14.71 -20.76
CA LYS A 285 20.39 -15.58 -21.81
C LYS A 285 21.80 -16.08 -21.50
N HIS A 286 22.52 -15.42 -20.59
CA HIS A 286 23.92 -15.71 -20.24
C HIS A 286 24.09 -16.29 -18.83
N SER A 287 22.98 -16.48 -18.10
CA SER A 287 22.91 -17.11 -16.77
C SER A 287 22.51 -18.56 -16.87
#